data_AF-A0A1J4TZD9-F1
#
_entry.id   AF-A0A1J4TZD9-F1
#
_cell.length_a   1.000
_cell.length_b   1.000
_cell.length_c   1.000
_cell.angle_alpha   90.00
_cell.angle_beta   90.00
_cell.angle_gamma   90.00
#
_symmetry.space_group_name_H-M   'P 1'
#
loop_
_entity.id
_entity.type
_entity.pdbx_description
1 polymer ?
#
loop_
_entity_poly.entity_id
_entity_poly.type
_entity_poly.pdbx_seq_one_letter_code
_entity_poly.pdbx_strand_id
1 'polypeptide(L)'
;MNLLIVLIISFATIILSKYLFDKWFNHLSIYTIGWFFFLFLYELKLMRYIPLSSDAFLIFFITHIGVISGALTLITARNVFYKDKIDFSKIIHSSFIIDHNQGPLKILILITAIIGFYGAYQHWVVLIQKFGSITAVIMRANLIYRMRVAGELEGVIPYLSIFPFAGIVLGGIYTAIKSRISVLALLPFFAVILKDIASVGRSGIFVGFLFYMTSFFLFRHSLSENLNYNSQKSKRSLLISSAVILIIVVGSLSIVKNVRGSFEDFKGKAQTFNKLKDVPFVSPSMYLYFSSNVGVFSKYFDLQVEDPMIGENTLLPVYNLLSKFDVVKHPEFYPRGYFIPMWANSATYLKDLHADFGPFGLFSIPFFLSFMATFYWFRFYESGDLISFTILVYINIITSFSVFYLITRAAFWLMSFLFLLIIIPLTEKHLSYSYMKSRKSLLKTPVL
;
A
#
# COMPACT_ATOMS: atom_id res chain seq x y z
N MET A 1 -24.78 5.79 18.68
CA MET A 1 -23.81 6.31 19.67
C MET A 1 -22.38 6.19 19.16
N ASN A 2 -21.95 5.00 18.70
CA ASN A 2 -20.57 4.77 18.23
C ASN A 2 -20.15 5.65 17.03
N LEU A 3 -21.03 5.89 16.06
CA LEU A 3 -20.70 6.67 14.85
C LEU A 3 -20.33 8.14 15.15
N LEU A 4 -21.04 8.80 16.07
CA LEU A 4 -20.75 10.19 16.45
C LEU A 4 -19.38 10.31 17.11
N ILE A 5 -19.04 9.35 17.97
CA ILE A 5 -17.73 9.28 18.62
C ILE A 5 -16.63 9.10 17.58
N VAL A 6 -16.82 8.14 16.65
CA VAL A 6 -15.88 7.89 15.55
C VAL A 6 -15.68 9.14 14.68
N LEU A 7 -16.76 9.86 14.36
CA LEU A 7 -16.70 11.13 13.62
C LEU A 7 -15.87 12.19 14.34
N ILE A 8 -16.18 12.45 15.62
CA ILE A 8 -15.50 13.48 16.43
C ILE A 8 -14.01 13.16 16.57
N ILE A 9 -13.67 11.92 16.94
CA ILE A 9 -12.27 11.51 17.11
C ILE A 9 -11.51 11.60 15.79
N SER A 10 -12.12 11.14 14.68
CA SER A 10 -11.47 11.16 13.37
C SER A 10 -11.21 12.58 12.89
N PHE A 11 -12.21 13.46 13.02
CA PHE A 11 -12.07 14.87 12.64
C PHE A 11 -11.01 15.59 13.49
N ALA A 12 -11.05 15.41 14.81
CA ALA A 12 -10.05 15.97 15.72
C ALA A 12 -8.63 15.46 15.39
N THR A 13 -8.48 14.16 15.11
CA THR A 13 -7.18 13.57 14.76
C THR A 13 -6.66 14.07 13.41
N ILE A 14 -7.54 14.29 12.41
CA ILE A 14 -7.17 14.87 11.12
C ILE A 14 -6.69 16.32 11.29
N ILE A 15 -7.37 17.12 12.10
CA ILE A 15 -6.94 18.50 12.40
C ILE A 15 -5.59 18.48 13.13
N LEU A 16 -5.45 17.65 14.17
CA LEU A 16 -4.20 17.47 14.90
C LEU A 16 -3.07 17.05 13.95
N SER A 17 -3.33 16.10 13.06
CA SER A 17 -2.39 15.62 12.05
C SER A 17 -1.94 16.75 11.12
N LYS A 18 -2.86 17.58 10.61
CA LYS A 18 -2.51 18.77 9.82
C LYS A 18 -1.69 19.77 10.64
N TYR A 19 -2.01 19.97 11.91
CA TYR A 19 -1.24 20.85 12.79
C TYR A 19 0.19 20.33 13.03
N LEU A 20 0.35 19.03 13.30
CA LEU A 20 1.65 18.41 13.61
C LEU A 20 2.60 18.33 12.42
N PHE A 21 2.09 18.04 11.23
CA PHE A 21 2.91 17.80 10.03
C PHE A 21 2.87 18.94 9.02
N ASP A 22 2.06 19.97 9.27
CA ASP A 22 1.68 21.02 8.32
C ASP A 22 1.12 20.50 6.97
N LYS A 23 0.69 19.25 6.90
CA LYS A 23 0.19 18.65 5.64
C LYS A 23 -1.00 17.75 5.89
N TRP A 24 -1.90 17.74 4.92
CA TRP A 24 -3.10 16.89 4.93
C TRP A 24 -2.81 15.43 4.58
N PHE A 25 -1.69 15.15 3.88
CA PHE A 25 -1.29 13.80 3.52
C PHE A 25 -0.05 13.40 4.34
N ASN A 26 -0.28 12.62 5.39
CA ASN A 26 0.73 12.04 6.27
C ASN A 26 0.18 10.75 6.92
N HIS A 27 1.04 9.98 7.59
CA HIS A 27 0.66 8.68 8.16
C HIS A 27 -0.51 8.74 9.16
N LEU A 28 -0.61 9.77 10.02
CA LEU A 28 -1.74 9.91 10.94
C LEU A 28 -3.06 10.15 10.19
N SER A 29 -3.05 11.04 9.19
CA SER A 29 -4.24 11.30 8.37
C SER A 29 -4.67 10.07 7.56
N ILE A 30 -3.72 9.33 6.99
CA ILE A 30 -3.96 8.10 6.23
C ILE A 30 -4.59 7.04 7.12
N TYR A 31 -4.02 6.80 8.30
CA TYR A 31 -4.56 5.89 9.29
C TYR A 31 -5.99 6.26 9.65
N THR A 32 -6.19 7.52 10.06
CA THR A 32 -7.47 8.02 10.56
C THR A 32 -8.56 7.95 9.49
N ILE A 33 -8.27 8.41 8.26
CA ILE A 33 -9.25 8.41 7.16
C ILE A 33 -9.63 6.97 6.78
N GLY A 34 -8.64 6.07 6.72
CA GLY A 34 -8.88 4.66 6.43
C GLY A 34 -9.81 4.02 7.46
N TRP A 35 -9.47 4.10 8.74
CA TRP A 35 -10.28 3.54 9.83
C TRP A 35 -11.66 4.18 9.93
N PHE A 36 -11.73 5.50 9.82
CA PHE A 36 -12.99 6.24 9.78
C PHE A 36 -13.91 5.71 8.67
N PHE A 37 -13.39 5.59 7.45
CA PHE A 37 -14.17 5.12 6.30
C PHE A 37 -14.76 3.72 6.54
N PHE A 38 -13.97 2.78 7.07
CA PHE A 38 -14.42 1.39 7.27
C PHE A 38 -15.42 1.28 8.43
N LEU A 39 -15.15 1.95 9.55
CA LEU A 39 -16.08 2.01 10.68
C LEU A 39 -17.40 2.71 10.29
N PHE A 40 -17.32 3.80 9.54
CA PHE A 40 -18.48 4.48 9.00
C PHE A 40 -19.31 3.54 8.12
N LEU A 41 -18.68 2.87 7.16
CA LEU A 41 -19.39 1.92 6.29
C LEU A 41 -20.02 0.78 7.09
N TYR A 42 -19.35 0.24 8.11
CA TYR A 42 -19.93 -0.80 8.98
C TYR A 42 -21.17 -0.32 9.73
N GLU A 43 -21.09 0.86 10.33
CA GLU A 43 -22.17 1.46 11.13
C GLU A 43 -23.36 1.94 10.28
N LEU A 44 -23.19 2.14 8.97
CA LEU A 44 -24.33 2.35 8.06
C LEU A 44 -25.29 1.14 8.02
N LYS A 45 -24.83 -0.05 8.41
CA LYS A 45 -25.63 -1.29 8.48
C LYS A 45 -26.45 -1.58 7.21
N LEU A 46 -25.87 -1.30 6.03
CA LEU A 46 -26.53 -1.64 4.74
C LEU A 46 -26.58 -3.16 4.51
N MET A 47 -25.76 -3.91 5.26
CA MET A 47 -25.91 -5.34 5.51
C MET A 47 -26.26 -5.55 6.98
N ARG A 48 -26.91 -6.68 7.30
CA ARG A 48 -27.39 -7.05 8.66
C ARG A 48 -26.27 -7.34 9.68
N TYR A 49 -25.25 -6.49 9.74
CA TYR A 49 -24.12 -6.65 10.63
C TYR A 49 -24.55 -6.72 12.09
N ILE A 50 -23.86 -7.58 12.83
CA ILE A 50 -23.99 -7.70 14.28
C ILE A 50 -23.31 -6.45 14.89
N PRO A 51 -23.84 -5.87 15.97
CA PRO A 51 -23.13 -4.80 16.68
C PRO A 51 -21.70 -5.23 17.04
N LEU A 52 -20.73 -4.31 16.92
CA LEU A 52 -19.37 -4.56 17.38
C LEU A 52 -19.38 -4.81 18.89
N SER A 53 -18.59 -5.76 19.36
CA SER A 53 -18.36 -5.98 20.79
C SER A 53 -17.68 -4.77 21.43
N SER A 54 -17.98 -4.51 22.71
CA SER A 54 -17.39 -3.39 23.46
C SER A 54 -15.86 -3.48 23.49
N ASP A 55 -15.32 -4.70 23.57
CA ASP A 55 -13.89 -4.96 23.58
C ASP A 55 -13.24 -4.56 22.24
N ALA A 56 -13.88 -4.88 21.11
CA ALA A 56 -13.38 -4.46 19.81
C ALA A 56 -13.31 -2.94 19.69
N PHE A 57 -14.32 -2.22 20.20
CA PHE A 57 -14.33 -0.76 20.21
C PHE A 57 -13.22 -0.19 21.11
N LEU A 58 -13.04 -0.75 22.31
CA LEU A 58 -11.96 -0.37 23.22
C LEU A 58 -10.58 -0.58 22.58
N ILE A 59 -10.38 -1.71 21.90
CA ILE A 59 -9.14 -2.01 21.18
C ILE A 59 -8.89 -0.98 20.07
N PHE A 60 -9.89 -0.70 19.23
CA PHE A 60 -9.74 0.33 18.19
C PHE A 60 -9.33 1.68 18.78
N PHE A 61 -9.91 2.06 19.92
CA PHE A 61 -9.56 3.28 20.63
C PHE A 61 -8.12 3.25 21.20
N ILE A 62 -7.72 2.18 21.89
CA ILE A 62 -6.37 2.03 22.45
C ILE A 62 -5.31 2.03 21.35
N THR A 63 -5.54 1.29 20.27
CA THR A 63 -4.67 1.28 19.08
C THR A 63 -4.56 2.67 18.47
N HIS A 64 -5.67 3.40 18.33
CA HIS A 64 -5.67 4.77 17.79
C HIS A 64 -4.87 5.73 18.68
N ILE A 65 -4.99 5.60 20.01
CA ILE A 65 -4.13 6.32 20.96
C ILE A 65 -2.66 5.95 20.73
N GLY A 66 -2.34 4.66 20.61
CA GLY A 66 -0.97 4.20 20.33
C GLY A 66 -0.36 4.87 19.10
N VAL A 67 -1.12 4.94 18.00
CA VAL A 67 -0.70 5.64 16.77
C VAL A 67 -0.44 7.13 17.02
N ILE A 68 -1.35 7.84 17.71
CA ILE A 68 -1.16 9.27 18.04
C ILE A 68 0.07 9.46 18.94
N SER A 69 0.17 8.66 20.01
CA SER A 69 1.27 8.71 20.97
C SER A 69 2.62 8.48 20.30
N GLY A 70 2.72 7.52 19.37
CA GLY A 70 3.97 7.24 18.64
C GLY A 70 4.48 8.46 17.86
N ALA A 71 3.58 9.18 17.18
CA ALA A 71 3.93 10.41 16.49
C ALA A 71 4.30 11.54 17.46
N LEU A 72 3.50 11.75 18.51
CA LEU A 72 3.73 12.79 19.51
C LEU A 72 5.03 12.60 20.28
N THR A 73 5.43 11.36 20.58
CA THR A 73 6.69 11.07 21.27
C THR A 73 7.87 11.64 20.51
N LEU A 74 7.95 11.37 19.21
CA LEU A 74 9.07 11.86 18.42
C LEU A 74 9.02 13.38 18.21
N ILE A 75 7.84 13.94 17.95
CA ILE A 75 7.67 15.39 17.78
C ILE A 75 8.06 16.13 19.06
N THR A 76 7.61 15.64 20.22
CA THR A 76 7.96 16.21 21.53
C THR A 76 9.45 16.09 21.80
N ALA A 77 10.03 14.91 21.60
CA ALA A 77 11.48 14.70 21.77
C ALA A 77 12.26 15.69 20.88
N ARG A 78 11.87 15.83 19.63
CA ARG A 78 12.51 16.76 18.70
C ARG A 78 12.39 18.21 19.19
N ASN A 79 11.21 18.68 19.58
CA ASN A 79 11.00 20.05 20.04
C ASN A 79 11.83 20.39 21.29
N VAL A 80 12.14 19.39 22.12
CA VAL A 80 13.01 19.56 23.30
C VAL A 80 14.48 19.67 22.90
N PHE A 81 14.95 18.83 21.97
CA PHE A 81 16.38 18.75 21.60
C PHE A 81 16.78 19.69 20.45
N TYR A 82 15.87 20.04 19.57
CA TYR A 82 16.08 20.90 18.40
C TYR A 82 15.14 22.10 18.47
N LYS A 83 15.69 23.27 18.79
CA LYS A 83 14.90 24.51 18.94
C LYS A 83 14.48 25.13 17.61
N ASP A 84 15.20 24.84 16.54
CA ASP A 84 14.89 25.37 15.22
C ASP A 84 13.71 24.61 14.61
N LYS A 85 12.68 25.35 14.21
CA LYS A 85 11.62 24.80 13.37
C LYS A 85 12.23 24.31 12.06
N ILE A 86 11.75 23.16 11.58
CA ILE A 86 12.16 22.67 10.26
C ILE A 86 11.76 23.71 9.23
N ASP A 87 12.77 24.28 8.61
CA ASP A 87 12.59 25.12 7.45
C ASP A 87 12.46 24.21 6.23
N PHE A 88 11.23 23.76 5.95
CA PHE A 88 10.94 22.93 4.78
C PHE A 88 11.28 23.64 3.45
N SER A 89 11.58 24.95 3.47
CA SER A 89 12.01 25.68 2.27
C SER A 89 13.49 25.48 1.90
N LYS A 90 14.28 24.86 2.77
CA LYS A 90 15.74 24.64 2.60
C LYS A 90 16.15 23.20 2.34
N ILE A 91 15.21 22.35 1.96
CA ILE A 91 15.51 20.94 1.67
C ILE A 91 16.55 20.93 0.55
N ILE A 92 17.60 20.12 0.59
CA ILE A 92 18.45 19.95 -0.60
C ILE A 92 18.29 18.50 -0.99
N HIS A 93 17.64 18.25 -2.12
CA HIS A 93 17.63 16.91 -2.69
C HIS A 93 19.08 16.59 -3.08
N SER A 94 19.70 15.69 -2.32
CA SER A 94 21.11 15.31 -2.48
C SER A 94 21.29 14.06 -3.37
N SER A 95 20.23 13.66 -4.08
CA SER A 95 20.18 12.41 -4.84
C SER A 95 20.64 12.61 -6.28
N PHE A 96 21.73 11.93 -6.66
CA PHE A 96 22.24 11.94 -8.03
C PHE A 96 21.22 11.38 -9.02
N ILE A 97 20.36 10.45 -8.59
CA ILE A 97 19.27 9.87 -9.42
C ILE A 97 18.33 10.97 -9.91
N ILE A 98 18.10 12.00 -9.10
CA ILE A 98 17.15 13.09 -9.37
C ILE A 98 17.84 14.24 -10.12
N ASP A 99 19.04 14.63 -9.69
CA ASP A 99 19.73 15.80 -10.20
C ASP A 99 20.26 15.62 -11.64
N HIS A 100 20.56 14.38 -12.05
CA HIS A 100 21.15 14.08 -13.37
C HIS A 100 20.07 13.79 -14.45
N ASN A 101 19.26 14.79 -14.80
CA ASN A 101 18.27 14.77 -15.90
C ASN A 101 17.24 13.62 -15.82
N GLN A 102 17.04 13.05 -14.62
CA GLN A 102 16.13 11.94 -14.34
C GLN A 102 16.38 10.69 -15.20
N GLY A 103 17.53 10.60 -15.90
CA GLY A 103 17.87 9.48 -16.77
C GLY A 103 17.90 8.15 -16.02
N PRO A 104 18.61 8.06 -14.89
CA PRO A 104 18.67 6.85 -14.07
C PRO A 104 17.29 6.41 -13.56
N LEU A 105 16.47 7.37 -13.10
CA LEU A 105 15.10 7.09 -12.65
C LEU A 105 14.25 6.47 -13.77
N LYS A 106 14.33 7.01 -15.01
CA LYS A 106 13.64 6.45 -16.17
C LYS A 106 14.08 5.02 -16.48
N ILE A 107 15.38 4.74 -16.39
CA ILE A 107 15.96 3.42 -16.63
C ILE A 107 15.45 2.42 -15.59
N LEU A 108 15.46 2.76 -14.31
CA LEU A 108 14.95 1.89 -13.25
C LEU A 108 13.46 1.58 -13.41
N ILE A 109 12.64 2.58 -13.78
CA ILE A 109 11.22 2.37 -14.10
C ILE A 109 11.06 1.42 -15.29
N LEU A 110 11.86 1.60 -16.35
CA LEU A 110 11.79 0.76 -17.54
C LEU A 110 12.19 -0.69 -17.24
N ILE A 111 13.30 -0.91 -16.51
CA ILE A 111 13.76 -2.25 -16.13
C ILE A 111 12.71 -2.97 -15.30
N THR A 112 12.18 -2.31 -14.26
CA THR A 112 11.14 -2.90 -13.40
C THR A 112 9.85 -3.17 -14.17
N ALA A 113 9.46 -2.30 -15.11
CA ALA A 113 8.32 -2.52 -16.00
C ALA A 113 8.53 -3.71 -16.94
N ILE A 114 9.69 -3.83 -17.59
CA ILE A 114 10.01 -4.93 -18.52
C ILE A 114 9.94 -6.27 -17.79
N ILE A 115 10.56 -6.37 -16.60
CA ILE A 115 10.49 -7.58 -15.77
C ILE A 115 9.02 -7.89 -15.40
N GLY A 116 8.25 -6.86 -15.09
CA GLY A 116 6.82 -6.95 -14.84
C GLY A 116 6.01 -7.52 -15.99
N PHE A 117 6.18 -6.94 -17.18
CA PHE A 117 5.49 -7.39 -18.38
C PHE A 117 5.88 -8.81 -18.74
N TYR A 118 7.15 -9.17 -18.57
CA TYR A 118 7.59 -10.55 -18.74
C TYR A 118 6.87 -11.49 -17.76
N GLY A 119 6.76 -11.12 -16.48
CA GLY A 119 5.99 -11.88 -15.49
C GLY A 119 4.50 -12.00 -15.83
N ALA A 120 3.87 -10.92 -16.31
CA ALA A 120 2.48 -10.94 -16.74
C ALA A 120 2.28 -11.82 -17.99
N TYR A 121 3.17 -11.70 -18.97
CA TYR A 121 3.19 -12.50 -20.19
C TYR A 121 3.32 -13.99 -19.85
N GLN A 122 4.28 -14.35 -19.02
CA GLN A 122 4.52 -15.72 -18.58
C GLN A 122 3.27 -16.32 -17.91
N HIS A 123 2.59 -15.55 -17.06
CA HIS A 123 1.35 -15.97 -16.41
C HIS A 123 0.25 -16.26 -17.44
N TRP A 124 0.07 -15.38 -18.42
CA TRP A 124 -0.89 -15.58 -19.50
C TRP A 124 -0.56 -16.81 -20.35
N VAL A 125 0.72 -17.03 -20.68
CA VAL A 125 1.15 -18.21 -21.44
C VAL A 125 0.80 -19.51 -20.71
N VAL A 126 1.09 -19.60 -19.42
CA VAL A 126 0.74 -20.78 -18.60
C VAL A 126 -0.76 -21.04 -18.61
N LEU A 127 -1.59 -20.01 -18.44
CA LEU A 127 -3.04 -20.15 -18.46
C LEU A 127 -3.58 -20.52 -19.84
N ILE A 128 -3.02 -19.95 -20.93
CA ILE A 128 -3.42 -20.28 -22.30
C ILE A 128 -3.03 -21.72 -22.63
N GLN A 129 -1.84 -22.19 -22.22
CA GLN A 129 -1.45 -23.58 -22.39
C GLN A 129 -2.38 -24.53 -21.63
N LYS A 130 -2.83 -24.14 -20.42
CA LYS A 130 -3.73 -24.96 -19.59
C LYS A 130 -5.18 -24.99 -20.09
N PHE A 131 -5.68 -23.89 -20.67
CA PHE A 131 -7.10 -23.73 -21.03
C PHE A 131 -7.35 -23.57 -22.54
N GLY A 132 -6.31 -23.55 -23.37
CA GLY A 132 -6.34 -23.53 -24.83
C GLY A 132 -6.44 -22.15 -25.48
N SER A 133 -7.09 -21.16 -24.84
CA SER A 133 -7.25 -19.81 -25.41
C SER A 133 -7.52 -18.75 -24.34
N ILE A 134 -7.32 -17.47 -24.69
CA ILE A 134 -7.65 -16.32 -23.83
C ILE A 134 -9.14 -16.34 -23.43
N THR A 135 -10.04 -16.64 -24.38
CA THR A 135 -11.48 -16.72 -24.11
C THR A 135 -11.79 -17.83 -23.10
N ALA A 136 -11.17 -18.99 -23.24
CA ALA A 136 -11.35 -20.09 -22.29
C ALA A 136 -10.83 -19.75 -20.89
N VAL A 137 -9.72 -19.01 -20.79
CA VAL A 137 -9.20 -18.47 -19.51
C VAL A 137 -10.24 -17.57 -18.84
N ILE A 138 -10.80 -16.61 -19.58
CA ILE A 138 -11.82 -15.67 -19.07
C ILE A 138 -13.08 -16.42 -18.61
N MET A 139 -13.57 -17.36 -19.43
CA MET A 139 -14.77 -18.16 -19.10
C MET A 139 -14.57 -19.07 -17.86
N ARG A 140 -13.33 -19.39 -17.51
CA ARG A 140 -12.97 -20.23 -16.35
C ARG A 140 -12.41 -19.40 -15.17
N ALA A 141 -12.65 -18.09 -15.13
CA ALA A 141 -12.13 -17.19 -14.10
C ALA A 141 -12.37 -17.67 -12.65
N ASN A 142 -13.54 -18.23 -12.33
CA ASN A 142 -13.83 -18.75 -10.98
C ASN A 142 -12.99 -20.00 -10.64
N LEU A 143 -12.68 -20.84 -11.62
CA LEU A 143 -11.78 -21.98 -11.43
C LEU A 143 -10.35 -21.50 -11.20
N ILE A 144 -9.87 -20.55 -12.02
CA ILE A 144 -8.52 -19.97 -11.88
C ILE A 144 -8.35 -19.31 -10.51
N TYR A 145 -9.37 -18.57 -10.04
CA TYR A 145 -9.36 -17.99 -8.71
C TYR A 145 -9.21 -19.06 -7.62
N ARG A 146 -9.95 -20.16 -7.70
CA ARG A 146 -9.86 -21.28 -6.73
C ARG A 146 -8.49 -21.94 -6.77
N MET A 147 -7.96 -22.24 -7.95
CA MET A 147 -6.63 -22.82 -8.10
C MET A 147 -5.53 -21.91 -7.55
N ARG A 148 -5.63 -20.60 -7.77
CA ARG A 148 -4.70 -19.62 -7.18
C ARG A 148 -4.75 -19.65 -5.66
N VAL A 149 -5.94 -19.71 -5.09
CA VAL A 149 -6.14 -19.77 -3.63
C VAL A 149 -5.64 -21.10 -3.05
N ALA A 150 -5.74 -22.20 -3.81
CA ALA A 150 -5.21 -23.49 -3.40
C ALA A 150 -3.69 -23.66 -3.65
N GLY A 151 -3.04 -22.71 -4.34
CA GLY A 151 -1.63 -22.85 -4.74
C GLY A 151 -1.38 -23.81 -5.91
N GLU A 152 -2.44 -24.26 -6.60
CA GLU A 152 -2.42 -25.28 -7.67
C GLU A 152 -2.12 -24.72 -9.08
N LEU A 153 -1.69 -23.44 -9.17
CA LEU A 153 -1.24 -22.82 -10.41
C LEU A 153 0.25 -23.09 -10.63
N GLU A 154 0.55 -24.33 -11.01
CA GLU A 154 1.90 -24.75 -11.37
C GLU A 154 2.44 -23.98 -12.58
N GLY A 155 3.76 -23.79 -12.61
CA GLY A 155 4.48 -23.17 -13.73
C GLY A 155 4.52 -21.64 -13.71
N VAL A 156 3.69 -20.94 -12.92
CA VAL A 156 3.77 -19.47 -12.80
C VAL A 156 4.96 -19.09 -11.92
N ILE A 157 5.81 -18.16 -12.38
CA ILE A 157 6.94 -17.67 -11.58
C ILE A 157 6.46 -16.52 -10.69
N PRO A 158 6.24 -16.73 -9.38
CA PRO A 158 5.54 -15.74 -8.55
C PRO A 158 6.40 -14.50 -8.29
N TYR A 159 7.73 -14.65 -8.25
CA TYR A 159 8.67 -13.60 -7.87
C TYR A 159 8.83 -12.47 -8.90
N LEU A 160 8.50 -12.69 -10.17
CA LEU A 160 8.61 -11.66 -11.20
C LEU A 160 7.56 -10.55 -11.02
N SER A 161 6.42 -10.88 -10.42
CA SER A 161 5.32 -9.94 -10.18
C SER A 161 5.62 -8.89 -9.09
N ILE A 162 6.79 -8.97 -8.45
CA ILE A 162 7.23 -8.11 -7.35
C ILE A 162 7.86 -6.81 -7.87
N PHE A 163 8.69 -6.89 -8.90
CA PHE A 163 9.43 -5.75 -9.45
C PHE A 163 8.55 -4.57 -9.91
N PRO A 164 7.36 -4.80 -10.48
CA PRO A 164 6.46 -3.71 -10.83
C PRO A 164 6.08 -2.81 -9.66
N PHE A 165 5.96 -3.34 -8.43
CA PHE A 165 5.63 -2.51 -7.27
C PHE A 165 6.76 -1.53 -6.92
N ALA A 166 8.02 -1.95 -7.07
CA ALA A 166 9.16 -1.05 -6.98
C ALA A 166 9.12 0.02 -8.09
N GLY A 167 8.81 -0.40 -9.33
CA GLY A 167 8.61 0.50 -10.45
C GLY A 167 7.48 1.51 -10.25
N ILE A 168 6.39 1.12 -9.58
CA ILE A 168 5.26 1.98 -9.25
C ILE A 168 5.68 3.08 -8.27
N VAL A 169 6.47 2.76 -7.24
CA VAL A 169 7.04 3.76 -6.31
C VAL A 169 7.90 4.77 -7.08
N LEU A 170 8.84 4.27 -7.89
CA LEU A 170 9.68 5.12 -8.73
C LEU A 170 8.86 5.96 -9.74
N GLY A 171 7.78 5.40 -10.29
CA GLY A 171 6.83 6.09 -11.15
C GLY A 171 6.10 7.23 -10.44
N GLY A 172 5.74 7.04 -9.17
CA GLY A 172 5.18 8.09 -8.31
C GLY A 172 6.14 9.26 -8.10
N ILE A 173 7.42 8.97 -7.81
CA ILE A 173 8.49 9.98 -7.74
C ILE A 173 8.60 10.73 -9.08
N TYR A 174 8.68 10.00 -10.19
CA TYR A 174 8.85 10.58 -11.51
C TYR A 174 7.71 11.51 -11.91
N THR A 175 6.47 11.12 -11.65
CA THR A 175 5.30 11.97 -11.90
C THR A 175 5.28 13.18 -10.98
N ALA A 176 5.69 13.05 -9.72
CA ALA A 176 5.80 14.18 -8.80
C ALA A 176 6.79 15.24 -9.30
N ILE A 177 7.95 14.81 -9.80
CA ILE A 177 8.97 15.68 -10.42
C ILE A 177 8.42 16.34 -11.69
N LYS A 178 7.85 15.55 -12.61
CA LYS A 178 7.33 16.08 -13.89
C LYS A 178 6.06 16.91 -13.76
N SER A 179 5.36 16.84 -12.63
CA SER A 179 4.05 17.46 -12.41
C SER A 179 2.96 17.00 -13.38
N ARG A 180 3.18 15.92 -14.14
CA ARG A 180 2.23 15.34 -15.10
C ARG A 180 2.46 13.84 -15.21
N ILE A 181 1.39 13.08 -15.41
CA ILE A 181 1.49 11.67 -15.74
C ILE A 181 2.19 11.50 -17.09
N SER A 182 3.04 10.48 -17.15
CA SER A 182 3.66 10.03 -18.38
C SER A 182 3.38 8.55 -18.56
N VAL A 183 3.38 8.08 -19.81
CA VAL A 183 3.24 6.65 -20.13
C VAL A 183 4.29 5.82 -19.38
N LEU A 184 5.53 6.33 -19.32
CA LEU A 184 6.63 5.67 -18.60
C LEU A 184 6.28 5.37 -17.13
N ALA A 185 5.70 6.34 -16.41
CA ALA A 185 5.30 6.16 -15.01
C ALA A 185 4.17 5.14 -14.83
N LEU A 186 3.37 4.89 -15.87
CA LEU A 186 2.26 3.94 -15.86
C LEU A 186 2.66 2.54 -16.33
N LEU A 187 3.81 2.36 -16.98
CA LEU A 187 4.24 1.04 -17.48
C LEU A 187 4.27 -0.04 -16.38
N PRO A 188 4.87 0.19 -15.19
CA PRO A 188 4.81 -0.79 -14.10
C PRO A 188 3.38 -1.09 -13.65
N PHE A 189 2.51 -0.08 -13.70
CA PHE A 189 1.10 -0.22 -13.33
C PHE A 189 0.34 -1.15 -14.29
N PHE A 190 0.58 -1.01 -15.59
CA PHE A 190 0.00 -1.89 -16.60
C PHE A 190 0.47 -3.35 -16.45
N ALA A 191 1.74 -3.56 -16.10
CA ALA A 191 2.23 -4.90 -15.80
C ALA A 191 1.47 -5.56 -14.63
N VAL A 192 1.23 -4.81 -13.55
CA VAL A 192 0.40 -5.30 -12.42
C VAL A 192 -1.01 -5.61 -12.87
N ILE A 193 -1.66 -4.69 -13.60
CA ILE A 193 -3.04 -4.89 -14.09
C ILE A 193 -3.14 -6.14 -14.96
N LEU A 194 -2.24 -6.33 -15.94
CA LEU A 194 -2.29 -7.48 -16.84
C LEU A 194 -2.15 -8.80 -16.09
N LYS A 195 -1.23 -8.86 -15.12
CA LYS A 195 -1.04 -10.04 -14.26
C LYS A 195 -2.23 -10.27 -13.34
N ASP A 196 -2.82 -9.22 -12.79
CA ASP A 196 -3.96 -9.34 -11.89
C ASP A 196 -5.25 -9.70 -12.62
N ILE A 197 -5.46 -9.24 -13.86
CA ILE A 197 -6.54 -9.74 -14.71
C ILE A 197 -6.38 -11.24 -14.96
N ALA A 198 -5.18 -11.70 -15.34
CA ALA A 198 -4.88 -13.11 -15.58
C ALA A 198 -5.21 -13.98 -14.35
N SER A 199 -4.80 -13.51 -13.17
CA SER A 199 -5.00 -14.22 -11.91
C SER A 199 -6.34 -13.96 -11.23
N VAL A 200 -7.23 -13.17 -11.84
CA VAL A 200 -8.50 -12.71 -11.25
C VAL A 200 -8.28 -12.07 -9.87
N GLY A 201 -7.22 -11.27 -9.74
CA GLY A 201 -6.80 -10.53 -8.56
C GLY A 201 -7.28 -9.09 -8.58
N ARG A 202 -7.67 -8.56 -7.41
CA ARG A 202 -8.04 -7.15 -7.23
C ARG A 202 -7.09 -6.41 -6.28
N SER A 203 -6.50 -7.14 -5.33
CA SER A 203 -5.67 -6.57 -4.28
C SER A 203 -4.37 -5.98 -4.83
N GLY A 204 -3.72 -6.60 -5.81
CA GLY A 204 -2.47 -6.08 -6.38
C GLY A 204 -2.67 -4.74 -7.09
N ILE A 205 -3.73 -4.59 -7.88
CA ILE A 205 -4.12 -3.31 -8.51
C ILE A 205 -4.35 -2.22 -7.45
N PHE A 206 -5.13 -2.53 -6.41
CA PHE A 206 -5.42 -1.58 -5.33
C PHE A 206 -4.18 -1.22 -4.51
N VAL A 207 -3.31 -2.19 -4.21
CA VAL A 207 -2.05 -1.94 -3.50
C VAL A 207 -1.09 -1.13 -4.37
N GLY A 208 -1.01 -1.41 -5.66
CA GLY A 208 -0.25 -0.61 -6.62
C GLY A 208 -0.72 0.85 -6.63
N PHE A 209 -2.03 1.07 -6.58
CA PHE A 209 -2.60 2.41 -6.43
C PHE A 209 -2.12 3.11 -5.16
N LEU A 210 -2.16 2.43 -4.01
CA LEU A 210 -1.70 2.99 -2.74
C LEU A 210 -0.20 3.30 -2.76
N PHE A 211 0.64 2.41 -3.32
CA PHE A 211 2.07 2.67 -3.51
C PHE A 211 2.31 3.92 -4.35
N TYR A 212 1.61 4.02 -5.48
CA TYR A 212 1.74 5.17 -6.36
C TYR A 212 1.34 6.46 -5.65
N MET A 213 0.15 6.51 -5.05
CA MET A 213 -0.41 7.73 -4.45
C MET A 213 0.43 8.19 -3.26
N THR A 214 0.82 7.25 -2.39
CA THR A 214 1.69 7.54 -1.25
C THR A 214 3.03 8.10 -1.72
N SER A 215 3.67 7.45 -2.70
CA SER A 215 4.94 7.92 -3.25
C SER A 215 4.80 9.29 -3.93
N PHE A 216 3.76 9.47 -4.74
CA PHE A 216 3.51 10.71 -5.47
C PHE A 216 3.26 11.88 -4.52
N PHE A 217 2.37 11.76 -3.53
CA PHE A 217 2.04 12.86 -2.64
C PHE A 217 3.17 13.24 -1.69
N LEU A 218 3.85 12.25 -1.09
CA LEU A 218 4.99 12.51 -0.21
C LEU A 218 6.13 13.20 -0.98
N PHE A 219 6.46 12.69 -2.17
CA PHE A 219 7.52 13.30 -2.98
C PHE A 219 7.11 14.66 -3.56
N ARG A 220 5.85 14.82 -3.94
CA ARG A 220 5.35 16.11 -4.46
C ARG A 220 5.43 17.20 -3.40
N HIS A 221 5.15 16.85 -2.15
CA HIS A 221 5.26 17.79 -1.06
C HIS A 221 6.72 18.24 -0.84
N SER A 222 7.70 17.34 -0.88
CA SER A 222 9.10 17.75 -0.72
C SER A 222 9.56 18.73 -1.81
N LEU A 223 8.99 18.62 -3.02
CA LEU A 223 9.29 19.54 -4.13
C LEU A 223 8.60 20.90 -4.01
N SER A 224 7.39 20.99 -3.43
CA SER A 224 6.61 22.24 -3.43
C SER A 224 7.22 23.32 -2.54
N GLU A 225 8.01 22.92 -1.55
CA GLU A 225 8.62 23.85 -0.59
C GLU A 225 9.96 24.40 -1.09
N ASN A 226 10.60 23.71 -2.05
CA ASN A 226 12.03 23.79 -2.22
C ASN A 226 12.50 24.50 -3.50
N LEU A 227 11.60 24.85 -4.40
CA LEU A 227 12.01 25.32 -5.72
C LEU A 227 11.17 26.52 -6.17
N ASN A 228 11.86 27.55 -6.67
CA ASN A 228 11.43 28.45 -7.75
C ASN A 228 11.05 27.69 -9.06
N TYR A 229 10.71 26.40 -8.96
CA TYR A 229 9.94 25.72 -9.98
C TYR A 229 8.64 26.50 -10.10
N ASN A 230 8.32 26.94 -11.32
CA ASN A 230 7.06 27.57 -11.73
C ASN A 230 5.83 26.70 -11.38
N SER A 231 5.57 26.47 -10.09
CA SER A 231 4.62 25.53 -9.52
C SER A 231 3.18 26.05 -9.56
N GLN A 232 3.00 27.30 -10.03
CA GLN A 232 1.72 27.80 -10.51
C GLN A 232 1.12 26.92 -11.62
N LYS A 233 1.95 26.18 -12.38
CA LYS A 233 1.50 24.99 -13.12
C LYS A 233 1.64 23.78 -12.18
N SER A 234 0.61 23.19 -11.60
CA SER A 234 -0.83 23.29 -11.83
C SER A 234 -1.51 22.39 -10.80
N LYS A 235 -2.20 22.96 -9.78
CA LYS A 235 -3.11 22.16 -8.92
C LYS A 235 -4.06 21.31 -9.77
N ARG A 236 -4.42 21.80 -10.95
CA ARG A 236 -5.18 21.10 -11.98
C ARG A 236 -4.46 19.87 -12.55
N SER A 237 -3.15 19.90 -12.79
CA SER A 237 -2.37 18.77 -13.30
C SER A 237 -2.23 17.68 -12.24
N LEU A 238 -2.13 18.07 -10.97
CA LEU A 238 -2.20 17.14 -9.85
C LEU A 238 -3.56 16.44 -9.80
N LEU A 239 -4.65 17.22 -9.89
CA LEU A 239 -6.02 16.67 -9.93
C LEU A 239 -6.23 15.76 -11.14
N ILE A 240 -5.78 16.17 -12.33
CA ILE A 240 -5.84 15.35 -13.55
C ILE A 240 -5.04 14.06 -13.37
N SER A 241 -3.83 14.15 -12.80
CA SER A 241 -3.00 12.97 -12.58
C SER A 241 -3.69 11.97 -11.64
N SER A 242 -4.15 12.45 -10.48
CA SER A 242 -4.90 11.62 -9.53
C SER A 242 -6.17 11.03 -10.15
N ALA A 243 -6.90 11.83 -10.95
CA ALA A 243 -8.12 11.38 -11.61
C ALA A 243 -7.85 10.30 -12.68
N VAL A 244 -6.83 10.46 -13.52
CA VAL A 244 -6.46 9.47 -14.54
C VAL A 244 -6.11 8.14 -13.90
N ILE A 245 -5.32 8.15 -12.81
CA ILE A 245 -4.96 6.92 -12.11
C ILE A 245 -6.18 6.30 -11.44
N LEU A 246 -7.03 7.11 -10.81
CA LEU A 246 -8.27 6.62 -10.22
C LEU A 246 -9.15 5.94 -11.28
N ILE A 247 -9.29 6.55 -12.46
CA ILE A 247 -10.05 5.96 -13.59
C ILE A 247 -9.43 4.64 -14.03
N ILE A 248 -8.10 4.56 -14.20
CA ILE A 248 -7.40 3.33 -14.60
C ILE A 248 -7.64 2.21 -13.57
N VAL A 249 -7.48 2.53 -12.28
CA VAL A 249 -7.66 1.57 -11.18
C VAL A 249 -9.08 1.07 -11.15
N VAL A 250 -10.03 1.99 -11.15
CA VAL A 250 -11.44 1.66 -11.04
C VAL A 250 -11.94 0.89 -12.26
N GLY A 251 -11.51 1.28 -13.46
CA GLY A 251 -11.78 0.54 -14.69
C GLY A 251 -11.22 -0.88 -14.63
N SER A 252 -9.98 -1.05 -14.18
CA SER A 252 -9.34 -2.37 -14.04
C SER A 252 -10.03 -3.25 -13.00
N LEU A 253 -10.40 -2.70 -11.85
CA LEU A 253 -11.18 -3.41 -10.83
C LEU A 253 -12.57 -3.83 -11.35
N SER A 254 -13.20 -2.98 -12.16
CA SER A 254 -14.49 -3.28 -12.79
C SER A 254 -14.38 -4.40 -13.82
N ILE A 255 -13.30 -4.44 -14.61
CA ILE A 255 -13.02 -5.55 -15.53
C ILE A 255 -12.90 -6.86 -14.76
N VAL A 256 -12.07 -6.91 -13.69
CA VAL A 256 -11.92 -8.10 -12.86
C VAL A 256 -13.25 -8.51 -12.19
N LYS A 257 -14.09 -7.54 -11.82
CA LYS A 257 -15.45 -7.80 -11.31
C LYS A 257 -16.33 -8.50 -12.34
N ASN A 258 -16.37 -7.99 -13.55
CA ASN A 258 -17.23 -8.51 -14.61
C ASN A 258 -16.78 -9.89 -15.09
N VAL A 259 -15.46 -10.10 -15.21
CA VAL A 259 -14.88 -11.40 -15.62
C VAL A 259 -15.21 -12.51 -14.61
N ARG A 260 -15.28 -12.21 -13.31
CA ARG A 260 -15.54 -13.23 -12.28
C ARG A 260 -17.01 -13.72 -12.27
N GLY A 261 -17.94 -13.01 -12.91
CA GLY A 261 -19.37 -13.34 -12.81
C GLY A 261 -19.84 -13.21 -11.36
N SER A 262 -20.15 -11.99 -10.92
CA SER A 262 -20.45 -11.72 -9.51
C SER A 262 -21.86 -12.23 -9.17
N PHE A 263 -21.98 -13.37 -8.50
CA PHE A 263 -23.23 -13.76 -7.82
C PHE A 263 -23.41 -12.84 -6.60
N GLU A 264 -24.02 -11.67 -6.80
CA GLU A 264 -24.20 -10.66 -5.76
C GLU A 264 -25.52 -10.84 -5.01
N ASP A 265 -25.85 -12.05 -4.59
CA ASP A 265 -27.01 -12.34 -3.74
C ASP A 265 -26.54 -12.75 -2.34
N PHE A 266 -26.22 -11.75 -1.52
CA PHE A 266 -25.94 -11.97 -0.09
C PHE A 266 -27.27 -11.93 0.67
N LYS A 267 -27.51 -12.94 1.50
CA LYS A 267 -28.67 -12.99 2.38
C LYS A 267 -28.60 -11.81 3.37
N GLY A 268 -29.68 -11.05 3.51
CA GLY A 268 -29.77 -9.95 4.48
C GLY A 268 -29.27 -8.57 4.02
N LYS A 269 -29.30 -8.27 2.71
CA LYS A 269 -29.07 -6.90 2.20
C LYS A 269 -30.30 -6.01 2.39
N ALA A 270 -30.09 -4.71 2.58
CA ALA A 270 -31.15 -3.73 2.42
C ALA A 270 -31.69 -3.74 0.98
N GLN A 271 -33.02 -3.60 0.81
CA GLN A 271 -33.67 -3.61 -0.51
C GLN A 271 -33.16 -2.50 -1.44
N THR A 272 -32.74 -1.35 -0.88
CA THR A 272 -32.09 -0.25 -1.61
C THR A 272 -30.77 -0.65 -2.26
N PHE A 273 -30.07 -1.65 -1.72
CA PHE A 273 -28.79 -2.12 -2.23
C PHE A 273 -28.93 -2.98 -3.50
N ASN A 274 -30.09 -3.58 -3.73
CA ASN A 274 -30.37 -4.31 -4.97
C ASN A 274 -30.42 -3.39 -6.19
N LYS A 275 -30.80 -2.12 -6.00
CA LYS A 275 -30.82 -1.10 -7.06
C LYS A 275 -29.43 -0.63 -7.49
N LEU A 276 -28.39 -0.98 -6.72
CA LEU A 276 -27.00 -0.58 -6.97
C LEU A 276 -26.14 -1.71 -7.56
N LYS A 277 -26.71 -2.91 -7.79
CA LYS A 277 -26.00 -4.07 -8.37
C LYS A 277 -25.34 -3.73 -9.73
N ASP A 278 -26.02 -2.92 -10.53
CA ASP A 278 -25.58 -2.52 -11.87
C ASP A 278 -24.59 -1.35 -11.87
N VAL A 279 -24.41 -0.67 -10.73
CA VAL A 279 -23.42 0.40 -10.61
C VAL A 279 -22.04 -0.23 -10.43
N PRO A 280 -21.08 -0.01 -11.36
CA PRO A 280 -19.76 -0.66 -11.30
C PRO A 280 -19.00 -0.37 -10.00
N PHE A 281 -19.22 0.83 -9.45
CA PHE A 281 -18.46 1.43 -8.36
C PHE A 281 -19.02 1.14 -6.96
N VAL A 282 -20.34 0.93 -6.83
CA VAL A 282 -21.03 0.79 -5.54
C VAL A 282 -21.79 -0.53 -5.53
N SER A 283 -21.02 -1.62 -5.66
CA SER A 283 -21.60 -2.96 -5.66
C SER A 283 -21.64 -3.57 -4.27
N PRO A 284 -22.58 -4.50 -4.01
CA PRO A 284 -22.67 -5.18 -2.72
C PRO A 284 -21.38 -5.89 -2.32
N SER A 285 -20.66 -6.44 -3.30
CA SER A 285 -19.39 -7.13 -3.05
C SER A 285 -18.31 -6.14 -2.59
N MET A 286 -18.21 -4.96 -3.22
CA MET A 286 -17.26 -3.92 -2.79
C MET A 286 -17.60 -3.34 -1.43
N TYR A 287 -18.89 -3.10 -1.16
CA TYR A 287 -19.32 -2.65 0.16
C TYR A 287 -18.97 -3.69 1.23
N LEU A 288 -19.18 -4.98 0.97
CA LEU A 288 -18.74 -6.05 1.87
C LEU A 288 -17.23 -6.01 2.12
N TYR A 289 -16.40 -5.96 1.07
CA TYR A 289 -14.95 -5.91 1.23
C TYR A 289 -14.44 -4.75 2.10
N PHE A 290 -15.10 -3.59 2.05
CA PHE A 290 -14.71 -2.42 2.83
C PHE A 290 -15.39 -2.31 4.19
N SER A 291 -16.49 -3.02 4.44
CA SER A 291 -17.17 -2.95 5.75
C SER A 291 -16.94 -4.20 6.60
N SER A 292 -16.65 -5.37 6.02
CA SER A 292 -16.55 -6.64 6.77
C SER A 292 -15.43 -6.66 7.81
N ASN A 293 -14.28 -6.05 7.53
CA ASN A 293 -13.04 -6.32 8.26
C ASN A 293 -13.15 -6.01 9.77
N VAL A 294 -13.83 -4.93 10.13
CA VAL A 294 -14.03 -4.53 11.53
C VAL A 294 -14.97 -5.50 12.27
N GLY A 295 -15.99 -6.01 11.58
CA GLY A 295 -16.87 -7.05 12.12
C GLY A 295 -16.15 -8.39 12.28
N VAL A 296 -15.34 -8.77 11.30
CA VAL A 296 -14.51 -9.99 11.38
C VAL A 296 -13.55 -9.90 12.57
N PHE A 297 -12.90 -8.76 12.78
CA PHE A 297 -12.05 -8.54 13.95
C PHE A 297 -12.82 -8.69 15.27
N SER A 298 -14.00 -8.08 15.39
CA SER A 298 -14.85 -8.24 16.58
C SER A 298 -15.21 -9.70 16.82
N LYS A 299 -15.59 -10.45 15.77
CA LYS A 299 -15.92 -11.87 15.91
C LYS A 299 -14.72 -12.75 16.22
N TYR A 300 -13.55 -12.44 15.67
CA TYR A 300 -12.29 -13.07 16.03
C TYR A 300 -12.00 -12.92 17.52
N PHE A 301 -12.15 -11.70 18.04
CA PHE A 301 -11.83 -11.40 19.43
C PHE A 301 -12.77 -12.09 20.41
N ASP A 302 -14.03 -12.30 20.03
CA ASP A 302 -15.00 -13.06 20.84
C ASP A 302 -14.69 -14.57 20.87
N LEU A 303 -14.09 -15.12 19.80
CA LEU A 303 -13.87 -16.57 19.67
C LEU A 303 -12.47 -17.02 20.10
N GLN A 304 -11.44 -16.22 19.83
CA GLN A 304 -10.03 -16.48 20.17
C GLN A 304 -9.55 -17.91 19.83
N VAL A 305 -9.92 -18.40 18.65
CA VAL A 305 -9.67 -19.78 18.21
C VAL A 305 -8.45 -19.94 17.28
N GLU A 306 -7.65 -18.90 17.08
CA GLU A 306 -6.42 -18.96 16.29
C GLU A 306 -5.20 -18.92 17.22
N ASP A 307 -4.21 -19.78 16.96
CA ASP A 307 -2.96 -19.89 17.74
C ASP A 307 -1.75 -20.03 16.78
N PRO A 308 -1.39 -18.97 16.04
CA PRO A 308 -0.24 -19.01 15.14
C PRO A 308 1.09 -18.90 15.90
N MET A 309 2.20 -19.18 15.22
CA MET A 309 3.53 -18.94 15.81
C MET A 309 3.78 -17.45 16.04
N ILE A 310 4.66 -17.10 16.99
CA ILE A 310 4.99 -15.70 17.31
C ILE A 310 5.52 -15.00 16.05
N GLY A 311 4.86 -13.91 15.66
CA GLY A 311 5.23 -13.13 14.48
C GLY A 311 5.00 -13.84 13.14
N GLU A 312 4.24 -14.95 13.11
CA GLU A 312 3.97 -15.72 11.88
C GLU A 312 3.29 -14.84 10.83
N ASN A 313 2.31 -14.04 11.22
CA ASN A 313 1.61 -13.15 10.31
C ASN A 313 2.52 -11.97 9.92
N THR A 314 3.25 -11.40 10.86
CA THR A 314 4.15 -10.25 10.61
C THR A 314 5.29 -10.61 9.67
N LEU A 315 5.85 -11.80 9.80
CA LEU A 315 7.03 -12.29 9.10
C LEU A 315 6.72 -13.49 8.22
N LEU A 316 5.51 -13.58 7.68
CA LEU A 316 5.07 -14.72 6.86
C LEU A 316 6.05 -15.09 5.73
N PRO A 317 6.66 -14.14 4.98
CA PRO A 317 7.67 -14.49 3.99
C PRO A 317 8.90 -15.21 4.57
N VAL A 318 9.29 -14.89 5.81
CA VAL A 318 10.40 -15.54 6.52
C VAL A 318 10.00 -16.96 6.94
N TYR A 319 8.82 -17.14 7.51
CA TYR A 319 8.30 -18.48 7.84
C TYR A 319 8.13 -19.37 6.59
N ASN A 320 7.68 -18.79 5.47
CA ASN A 320 7.65 -19.47 4.18
C ASN A 320 9.04 -19.86 3.66
N LEU A 321 10.08 -19.09 3.98
CA LEU A 321 11.45 -19.45 3.62
C LEU A 321 11.98 -20.56 4.53
N LEU A 322 11.79 -20.43 5.85
CA LEU A 322 12.23 -21.41 6.85
C LEU A 322 11.55 -22.77 6.67
N SER A 323 10.27 -22.79 6.29
CA SER A 323 9.55 -24.04 5.99
C SER A 323 10.09 -24.80 4.78
N LYS A 324 10.77 -24.14 3.84
CA LYS A 324 11.46 -24.83 2.73
C LYS A 324 12.69 -25.62 3.18
N PHE A 325 13.21 -25.31 4.37
CA PHE A 325 14.33 -26.00 5.00
C PHE A 325 13.86 -26.89 6.16
N ASP A 326 12.56 -27.18 6.24
CA ASP A 326 11.94 -27.97 7.31
C ASP A 326 12.20 -27.45 8.75
N VAL A 327 12.54 -26.17 8.90
CA VAL A 327 12.78 -25.54 10.21
C VAL A 327 11.47 -25.26 10.97
N VAL A 328 10.40 -24.96 10.23
CA VAL A 328 9.06 -24.69 10.75
C VAL A 328 8.02 -25.32 9.83
N LYS A 329 6.82 -25.59 10.35
CA LYS A 329 5.69 -26.02 9.51
C LYS A 329 5.33 -24.95 8.50
N HIS A 330 4.86 -25.37 7.33
CA HIS A 330 4.42 -24.42 6.31
C HIS A 330 3.21 -23.63 6.81
N PRO A 331 3.31 -22.29 6.94
CA PRO A 331 2.23 -21.47 7.49
C PRO A 331 1.08 -21.34 6.48
N GLU A 332 -0.14 -21.17 6.98
CA GLU A 332 -1.29 -20.93 6.11
C GLU A 332 -1.24 -19.52 5.52
N PHE A 333 -1.32 -19.42 4.19
CA PHE A 333 -1.30 -18.12 3.52
C PHE A 333 -2.61 -17.34 3.73
N TYR A 334 -3.75 -18.04 3.70
CA TYR A 334 -5.08 -17.41 3.79
C TYR A 334 -5.55 -17.36 5.24
N PRO A 335 -5.95 -16.18 5.75
CA PRO A 335 -6.51 -16.10 7.10
C PRO A 335 -7.82 -16.87 7.22
N ARG A 336 -8.13 -17.32 8.44
CA ARG A 336 -9.38 -18.02 8.75
C ARG A 336 -10.58 -17.13 8.47
N GLY A 337 -11.63 -17.73 7.89
CA GLY A 337 -12.92 -17.09 7.70
C GLY A 337 -13.72 -16.98 9.00
N TYR A 338 -14.41 -15.86 9.18
CA TYR A 338 -15.41 -15.67 10.23
C TYR A 338 -16.77 -15.35 9.62
N PHE A 339 -17.82 -15.84 10.26
CA PHE A 339 -19.18 -15.55 9.86
C PHE A 339 -19.68 -14.28 10.54
N ILE A 340 -19.88 -13.22 9.75
CA ILE A 340 -20.43 -11.95 10.17
C ILE A 340 -21.55 -11.53 9.21
N PRO A 341 -22.80 -11.83 9.57
CA PRO A 341 -23.85 -12.53 8.75
C PRO A 341 -23.49 -13.22 7.40
N MET A 342 -22.23 -13.21 6.99
CA MET A 342 -21.68 -13.84 5.81
C MET A 342 -20.22 -14.17 6.06
N TRP A 343 -19.70 -15.15 5.33
CA TRP A 343 -18.31 -15.56 5.47
C TRP A 343 -17.37 -14.51 4.87
N ALA A 344 -16.47 -13.99 5.71
CA ALA A 344 -15.39 -13.10 5.32
C ALA A 344 -14.09 -13.57 5.98
N ASN A 345 -13.02 -13.63 5.20
CA ASN A 345 -11.69 -14.08 5.65
C ASN A 345 -10.66 -12.96 5.70
N SER A 346 -11.09 -11.72 5.51
CA SER A 346 -10.27 -10.54 5.70
C SER A 346 -10.73 -9.87 6.99
N ALA A 347 -9.79 -9.69 7.91
CA ALA A 347 -9.95 -8.92 9.13
C ALA A 347 -9.15 -7.62 9.01
N THR A 348 -9.00 -6.90 10.13
CA THR A 348 -8.06 -5.80 10.26
C THR A 348 -6.67 -6.33 10.65
N TYR A 349 -5.64 -5.50 10.53
CA TYR A 349 -4.27 -5.89 10.85
C TYR A 349 -4.12 -6.15 12.34
N LEU A 350 -5.04 -5.63 13.17
CA LEU A 350 -5.10 -5.86 14.60
C LEU A 350 -5.35 -7.32 14.93
N LYS A 351 -6.08 -8.05 14.07
CA LYS A 351 -6.21 -9.50 14.19
C LYS A 351 -4.83 -10.15 14.13
N ASP A 352 -4.07 -9.83 13.08
CA ASP A 352 -2.75 -10.40 12.85
C ASP A 352 -1.76 -10.01 13.95
N LEU A 353 -1.79 -8.74 14.41
CA LEU A 353 -0.96 -8.26 15.51
C LEU A 353 -1.31 -8.90 16.86
N HIS A 354 -2.59 -9.10 17.14
CA HIS A 354 -3.04 -9.80 18.34
C HIS A 354 -2.68 -11.29 18.29
N ALA A 355 -2.86 -11.92 17.13
CA ALA A 355 -2.51 -13.33 16.97
C ALA A 355 -0.99 -13.55 17.12
N ASP A 356 -0.17 -12.61 16.66
CA ASP A 356 1.30 -12.72 16.77
C ASP A 356 1.86 -12.34 18.15
N PHE A 357 1.28 -11.34 18.82
CA PHE A 357 1.89 -10.68 19.99
C PHE A 357 0.92 -10.46 21.16
N GLY A 358 -0.28 -11.02 21.09
CA GLY A 358 -1.33 -10.84 22.08
C GLY A 358 -1.80 -9.39 22.23
N PRO A 359 -2.41 -9.04 23.39
CA PRO A 359 -2.86 -7.69 23.68
C PRO A 359 -1.75 -6.63 23.62
N PHE A 360 -0.50 -7.00 23.91
CA PHE A 360 0.65 -6.09 23.82
C PHE A 360 0.87 -5.58 22.39
N GLY A 361 0.71 -6.45 21.38
CA GLY A 361 0.84 -6.09 19.97
C GLY A 361 -0.14 -5.00 19.51
N LEU A 362 -1.33 -4.96 20.11
CA LEU A 362 -2.42 -4.04 19.73
C LEU A 362 -2.13 -2.57 20.04
N PHE A 363 -1.22 -2.29 20.97
CA PHE A 363 -0.77 -0.92 21.28
C PHE A 363 0.66 -0.67 20.78
N SER A 364 1.59 -1.57 21.11
CA SER A 364 3.01 -1.35 20.90
C SER A 364 3.38 -1.28 19.43
N ILE A 365 2.85 -2.17 18.58
CA ILE A 365 3.20 -2.18 17.15
C ILE A 365 2.66 -0.93 16.43
N PRO A 366 1.38 -0.53 16.58
CA PRO A 366 0.88 0.73 16.02
C PRO A 366 1.64 1.96 16.53
N PHE A 367 2.02 1.98 17.81
CA PHE A 367 2.88 3.01 18.39
C PHE A 367 4.23 3.09 17.66
N PHE A 368 4.97 1.98 17.56
CA PHE A 368 6.27 1.96 16.91
C PHE A 368 6.17 2.25 15.41
N LEU A 369 5.10 1.80 14.74
CA LEU A 369 4.85 2.09 13.33
C LEU A 369 4.70 3.59 13.10
N SER A 370 3.93 4.28 13.94
CA SER A 370 3.73 5.73 13.87
C SER A 370 4.98 6.52 14.27
N PHE A 371 5.69 6.07 15.30
CA PHE A 371 6.98 6.62 15.70
C PHE A 371 8.01 6.54 14.55
N MET A 372 8.16 5.37 13.93
CA MET A 372 9.05 5.17 12.78
C MET A 372 8.60 5.98 11.56
N ALA A 373 7.30 6.05 11.28
CA ALA A 373 6.76 6.89 10.21
C ALA A 373 7.13 8.36 10.42
N THR A 374 7.02 8.86 11.66
CA THR A 374 7.39 10.23 12.02
C THR A 374 8.90 10.44 11.93
N PHE A 375 9.70 9.44 12.29
CA PHE A 375 11.16 9.49 12.18
C PHE A 375 11.62 9.62 10.73
N TYR A 376 11.14 8.74 9.87
CA TYR A 376 11.48 8.78 8.46
C TYR A 376 10.82 9.94 7.71
N TRP A 377 9.70 10.46 8.20
CA TRP A 377 9.15 11.73 7.73
C TRP A 377 10.19 12.83 7.89
N PHE A 378 10.62 13.08 9.12
CA PHE A 378 11.61 14.12 9.39
C PHE A 378 12.92 13.91 8.65
N ARG A 379 13.47 12.69 8.71
CA ARG A 379 14.72 12.35 8.03
C ARG A 379 14.64 12.61 6.52
N PHE A 380 13.55 12.21 5.86
CA PHE A 380 13.37 12.45 4.43
C PHE A 380 13.23 13.95 4.13
N TYR A 381 12.38 14.67 4.86
CA TYR A 381 12.17 16.09 4.60
C TYR A 381 13.38 16.95 5.00
N GLU A 382 14.33 16.48 5.79
CA GLU A 382 15.58 17.23 6.06
C GLU A 382 16.69 16.93 5.06
N SER A 383 16.88 15.65 4.73
CA SER A 383 18.04 15.21 3.93
C SER A 383 17.74 15.06 2.43
N GLY A 384 16.46 14.94 2.06
CA GLY A 384 16.04 14.56 0.72
C GLY A 384 16.42 13.14 0.30
N ASP A 385 16.87 12.29 1.23
CA ASP A 385 17.39 10.95 0.96
C ASP A 385 16.31 9.97 0.48
N LEU A 386 16.58 9.29 -0.64
CA LEU A 386 15.66 8.34 -1.26
C LEU A 386 15.50 7.03 -0.47
N ILE A 387 16.45 6.66 0.39
CA ILE A 387 16.29 5.50 1.27
C ILE A 387 15.29 5.80 2.37
N SER A 388 15.45 6.94 3.04
CA SER A 388 14.51 7.44 4.04
C SER A 388 13.11 7.60 3.44
N PHE A 389 13.02 8.14 2.21
CA PHE A 389 11.77 8.19 1.45
C PHE A 389 11.15 6.82 1.22
N THR A 390 11.94 5.86 0.74
CA THR A 390 11.47 4.50 0.47
C THR A 390 10.91 3.87 1.75
N ILE A 391 11.64 3.93 2.86
CA ILE A 391 11.18 3.38 4.14
C ILE A 391 9.87 4.06 4.57
N LEU A 392 9.79 5.39 4.46
CA LEU A 392 8.57 6.14 4.75
C LEU A 392 7.38 5.68 3.91
N VAL A 393 7.55 5.50 2.59
CA VAL A 393 6.48 5.02 1.71
C VAL A 393 5.99 3.66 2.17
N TYR A 394 6.89 2.70 2.41
CA TYR A 394 6.49 1.33 2.77
C TYR A 394 5.82 1.25 4.15
N ILE A 395 6.26 2.05 5.12
CA ILE A 395 5.58 2.20 6.41
C ILE A 395 4.16 2.76 6.21
N ASN A 396 4.00 3.81 5.39
CA ASN A 396 2.69 4.37 5.08
C ASN A 396 1.78 3.38 4.34
N ILE A 397 2.33 2.42 3.60
CA ILE A 397 1.54 1.32 3.02
C ILE A 397 1.03 0.37 4.10
N ILE A 398 1.83 0.04 5.12
CA ILE A 398 1.33 -0.72 6.29
C ILE A 398 0.18 0.05 6.94
N THR A 399 0.37 1.35 7.17
CA THR A 399 -0.65 2.22 7.76
C THR A 399 -1.92 2.28 6.92
N SER A 400 -1.81 2.42 5.59
CA SER A 400 -2.94 2.45 4.66
C SER A 400 -3.72 1.14 4.63
N PHE A 401 -3.00 0.01 4.76
CA PHE A 401 -3.58 -1.32 4.72
C PHE A 401 -4.06 -1.82 6.08
N SER A 402 -3.88 -1.05 7.16
CA SER A 402 -4.22 -1.44 8.54
C SER A 402 -5.68 -1.85 8.76
N VAL A 403 -6.59 -1.34 7.93
CA VAL A 403 -8.03 -1.70 7.94
C VAL A 403 -8.33 -3.05 7.27
N PHE A 404 -7.36 -3.62 6.55
CA PHE A 404 -7.35 -4.99 6.02
C PHE A 404 -6.35 -5.83 6.82
N TYR A 405 -5.80 -6.92 6.28
CA TYR A 405 -4.76 -7.71 6.93
C TYR A 405 -3.39 -6.99 6.94
N LEU A 406 -2.44 -7.54 7.69
CA LEU A 406 -1.09 -7.00 7.77
C LEU A 406 -0.34 -7.21 6.44
N ILE A 407 -0.10 -6.11 5.70
CA ILE A 407 0.46 -6.16 4.33
C ILE A 407 1.88 -6.75 4.26
N THR A 408 2.63 -6.78 5.37
CA THR A 408 3.98 -7.38 5.42
C THR A 408 3.97 -8.89 5.13
N ARG A 409 2.81 -9.54 5.28
CA ARG A 409 2.55 -10.91 4.81
C ARG A 409 2.80 -11.09 3.31
N ALA A 410 2.55 -10.03 2.55
CA ALA A 410 2.62 -10.09 1.10
C ALA A 410 4.07 -10.04 0.63
N ALA A 411 4.52 -11.10 -0.05
CA ALA A 411 5.86 -11.18 -0.61
C ALA A 411 6.20 -10.00 -1.53
N PHE A 412 5.22 -9.46 -2.28
CA PHE A 412 5.45 -8.29 -3.12
C PHE A 412 5.85 -7.06 -2.30
N TRP A 413 5.33 -6.87 -1.08
CA TRP A 413 5.67 -5.72 -0.23
C TRP A 413 7.12 -5.84 0.25
N LEU A 414 7.49 -6.98 0.82
CA LEU A 414 8.82 -7.18 1.39
C LEU A 414 9.90 -7.16 0.31
N MET A 415 9.69 -7.87 -0.78
CA MET A 415 10.71 -8.04 -1.80
C MET A 415 10.88 -6.78 -2.66
N SER A 416 9.81 -6.03 -2.94
CA SER A 416 9.95 -4.74 -3.62
C SER A 416 10.62 -3.70 -2.72
N PHE A 417 10.38 -3.76 -1.41
CA PHE A 417 11.06 -2.93 -0.42
C PHE A 417 12.56 -3.21 -0.41
N LEU A 418 12.96 -4.47 -0.21
CA LEU A 418 14.37 -4.88 -0.21
C LEU A 418 15.06 -4.55 -1.53
N PHE A 419 14.39 -4.76 -2.67
CA PHE A 419 14.92 -4.38 -3.97
C PHE A 419 15.23 -2.88 -4.04
N LEU A 420 14.33 -2.00 -3.58
CA LEU A 420 14.57 -0.56 -3.57
C LEU A 420 15.70 -0.16 -2.61
N LEU A 421 15.76 -0.77 -1.43
CA LEU A 421 16.84 -0.53 -0.46
C LEU A 421 18.22 -0.92 -1.01
N ILE A 422 18.30 -1.88 -1.92
CA ILE A 422 19.55 -2.31 -2.55
C ILE A 422 19.86 -1.49 -3.81
N ILE A 423 18.88 -1.28 -4.69
CA ILE A 423 19.13 -0.68 -6.01
C ILE A 423 19.39 0.83 -5.95
N ILE A 424 18.74 1.54 -5.01
CA ILE A 424 18.92 2.99 -4.88
C ILE A 424 20.37 3.32 -4.49
N PRO A 425 20.97 2.76 -3.42
CA PRO A 425 22.34 3.09 -3.04
C PRO A 425 23.36 2.65 -4.09
N LEU A 426 23.15 1.50 -4.73
CA LEU A 426 24.02 1.03 -5.82
C LEU A 426 24.01 2.00 -7.00
N THR A 427 22.83 2.50 -7.38
CA THR A 427 22.68 3.47 -8.47
C THR A 427 23.31 4.82 -8.09
N GLU A 428 23.04 5.33 -6.89
CA GLU A 428 23.66 6.56 -6.37
C GLU A 428 25.18 6.49 -6.38
N LYS A 429 25.75 5.40 -5.86
CA LYS A 429 27.22 5.17 -5.83
C LYS A 429 27.81 5.13 -7.24
N HIS A 430 27.14 4.45 -8.18
CA HIS A 430 27.61 4.35 -9.56
C HIS A 430 27.61 5.72 -10.26
N LEU A 431 26.53 6.50 -10.09
CA LEU A 431 26.41 7.83 -10.67
C LEU A 431 27.44 8.80 -10.10
N SER A 432 27.62 8.80 -8.78
CA SER A 432 28.63 9.62 -8.11
C SER A 432 30.05 9.31 -8.62
N TYR A 433 30.40 8.03 -8.76
CA TYR A 433 31.68 7.60 -9.31
C TYR A 433 31.86 8.05 -10.77
N SER A 434 30.84 7.86 -11.60
CA SER A 434 30.85 8.27 -13.02
C SER A 434 31.06 9.78 -13.17
N TYR A 435 30.37 10.57 -12.33
CA TYR A 435 30.52 12.03 -12.29
C TYR A 435 31.93 12.45 -11.89
N MET A 436 32.49 11.87 -10.81
CA MET A 436 33.86 12.18 -10.38
C MET A 436 34.91 11.83 -11.45
N LYS A 437 34.72 10.72 -12.17
CA LYS A 437 35.60 10.30 -13.27
C LYS A 437 35.54 11.28 -14.45
N SER A 438 34.34 11.69 -14.86
CA SER A 438 34.13 12.70 -15.92
C SER A 438 34.81 14.03 -15.57
N ARG A 439 34.63 14.53 -14.35
CA ARG A 439 35.26 15.78 -13.90
C ARG A 439 36.80 15.72 -13.92
N LYS A 440 37.39 14.59 -13.50
CA LYS A 440 38.84 14.38 -13.59
C LYS A 440 39.35 14.35 -15.03
N SER A 441 38.56 13.88 -15.99
CA SER A 441 38.93 13.89 -17.41
C SER A 441 38.90 15.30 -18.01
N LEU A 442 37.90 16.11 -17.67
CA LEU A 442 37.78 17.50 -18.10
C LEU A 442 38.87 18.42 -17.52
N LEU A 443 39.36 18.13 -16.32
CA LEU A 443 40.48 18.85 -15.71
C LEU A 443 41.85 18.47 -16.31
N LYS A 444 41.93 17.43 -17.14
CA LYS A 444 43.17 16.96 -17.79
C LYS A 444 43.30 17.41 -19.25
N THR A 445 42.28 17.98 -19.86
CA THR A 445 42.38 18.61 -21.18
C THR A 445 42.98 20.01 -21.04
N PRO A 446 44.20 20.28 -21.56
CA PRO A 446 44.74 21.63 -21.57
C PRO A 446 43.86 22.52 -22.44
N VAL A 447 43.50 23.69 -21.92
CA VAL A 447 42.86 24.75 -22.69
C VAL A 447 43.90 25.25 -23.68
N LEU A 448 43.68 24.96 -24.97
CA LEU A 448 44.50 25.45 -26.09
C LEU A 448 44.00 26.81 -26.55
#